data_AF-A0AAV2E7E8-F1
#
_entry.id   AF-A0AAV2E7E8-F1
#
_cell.length_a   1.000
_cell.length_b   1.000
_cell.length_c   1.000
_cell.angle_alpha   90.00
_cell.angle_beta   90.00
_cell.angle_gamma   90.00
#
_symmetry.space_group_name_H-M   'P 1'
#
loop_
_entity.id
_entity.type
_entity.pdbx_description
1 polymer ?
#
loop_
_entity_poly.entity_id
_entity_poly.type
_entity_poly.pdbx_seq_one_letter_code
_entity_poly.pdbx_strand_id
1 'polypeptide(L)'
;MHIPSHFMVDGWNQVECTYQPHHSITSWDDLCNKFFARYILPSKTALMRSEITMFHQEEDGPLFEAWEIFTSILLKCPHHGIADWLHVEIFYNVLTKESWSLIDAASGGAIWNKEVERTSTINRRDGP
;
A
#
# COMPACT_ATOMS: atom_id res chain seq x y z
N MET A 1 -19.21 0.94 51.49
CA MET A 1 -19.39 -0.53 51.63
C MET A 1 -19.24 -1.15 50.26
N HIS A 2 -18.54 -2.27 50.21
CA HIS A 2 -17.98 -2.98 49.06
C HIS A 2 -19.01 -3.38 47.99
N ILE A 3 -18.66 -3.24 46.70
CA ILE A 3 -19.22 -4.07 45.62
C ILE A 3 -18.03 -4.76 44.92
N PRO A 4 -18.07 -6.08 44.67
CA PRO A 4 -16.88 -6.91 44.55
C PRO A 4 -16.30 -6.94 43.13
N SER A 5 -14.98 -7.11 43.08
CA SER A 5 -14.20 -7.50 41.92
C SER A 5 -14.42 -8.98 41.57
N HIS A 6 -15.31 -9.30 40.64
CA HIS A 6 -15.18 -10.49 39.79
C HIS A 6 -16.16 -10.44 38.61
N PHE A 7 -15.67 -10.03 37.45
CA PHE A 7 -16.05 -10.70 36.20
C PHE A 7 -14.99 -10.41 35.15
N MET A 8 -14.17 -11.44 34.92
CA MET A 8 -13.31 -11.57 33.75
C MET A 8 -14.20 -12.13 32.65
N VAL A 9 -14.49 -11.34 31.61
CA VAL A 9 -14.97 -11.83 30.31
C VAL A 9 -14.20 -11.07 29.25
N ASP A 10 -13.20 -11.77 28.75
CA ASP A 10 -12.78 -11.82 27.36
C ASP A 10 -12.09 -10.57 26.79
N GLY A 11 -10.81 -10.79 26.46
CA GLY A 11 -10.05 -9.92 25.58
C GLY A 11 -10.76 -9.75 24.23
N TRP A 12 -10.29 -8.75 23.48
CA TRP A 12 -10.85 -8.22 22.23
C TRP A 12 -11.95 -7.18 22.44
N ASN A 13 -11.54 -5.97 22.83
CA ASN A 13 -11.96 -4.69 22.22
C ASN A 13 -11.37 -3.51 23.01
N GLN A 14 -10.07 -3.26 22.84
CA GLN A 14 -9.48 -1.99 23.24
C GLN A 14 -9.42 -1.05 22.04
N VAL A 15 -10.61 -0.70 21.53
CA VAL A 15 -10.79 0.59 20.86
C VAL A 15 -11.23 1.56 21.94
N GLU A 16 -10.25 2.14 22.61
CA GLU A 16 -10.47 3.25 23.54
C GLU A 16 -11.10 4.40 22.75
N CYS A 17 -12.43 4.56 22.85
CA CYS A 17 -13.14 5.70 22.29
C CYS A 17 -12.79 6.92 23.14
N THR A 18 -11.61 7.50 22.91
CA THR A 18 -11.21 8.75 23.55
C THR A 18 -12.16 9.86 23.08
N TYR A 19 -13.00 10.34 23.99
CA TYR A 19 -13.90 11.47 23.75
C TYR A 19 -13.05 12.74 23.65
N GLN A 20 -12.76 13.21 22.42
CA GLN A 20 -12.03 14.47 22.21
C GLN A 20 -12.96 15.68 22.40
N PRO A 21 -12.48 16.79 22.98
CA PRO A 21 -13.31 17.95 23.31
C PRO A 21 -13.87 18.66 22.06
N HIS A 22 -15.02 19.33 22.26
CA HIS A 22 -15.95 19.94 21.28
C HIS A 22 -15.38 21.04 20.35
N HIS A 23 -14.06 21.20 20.25
CA HIS A 23 -13.40 22.30 19.53
C HIS A 23 -12.06 21.87 18.90
N SER A 24 -11.83 20.57 18.78
CA SER A 24 -10.51 20.05 18.40
C SER A 24 -10.28 19.94 16.89
N ILE A 25 -11.27 20.22 16.03
CA ILE A 25 -11.15 20.13 14.57
C ILE A 25 -11.13 21.55 14.00
N THR A 26 -9.97 21.97 13.53
CA THR A 26 -9.72 23.38 13.12
C THR A 26 -9.56 23.57 11.61
N SER A 27 -9.43 22.48 10.84
CA SER A 27 -9.34 22.51 9.38
C SER A 27 -9.94 21.24 8.75
N TRP A 28 -10.13 21.28 7.43
CA TRP A 28 -10.53 20.10 6.65
C TRP A 28 -9.51 18.96 6.78
N ASP A 29 -8.22 19.27 6.73
CA ASP A 29 -7.16 18.27 6.88
C ASP A 29 -7.18 17.61 8.26
N ASP A 30 -7.46 18.38 9.32
CA ASP A 30 -7.55 17.85 10.69
C ASP A 30 -8.78 16.93 10.86
N LEU A 31 -9.91 17.28 10.24
CA LEU A 31 -11.08 16.43 10.16
C LEU A 31 -10.76 15.12 9.43
N CYS A 32 -10.17 15.21 8.24
CA CYS A 32 -9.79 14.06 7.43
C CYS A 32 -8.81 13.16 8.19
N ASN A 33 -7.77 13.72 8.79
CA ASN A 33 -6.76 12.96 9.55
C ASN A 33 -7.37 12.23 10.74
N LYS A 34 -8.25 12.88 11.52
CA LYS A 34 -8.94 12.23 12.65
C LYS A 34 -9.95 11.19 12.19
N PHE A 35 -10.65 11.44 11.09
CA PHE A 35 -11.53 10.47 10.47
C PHE A 35 -10.73 9.22 10.04
N PHE A 36 -9.61 9.40 9.32
CA PHE A 36 -8.74 8.29 8.94
C PHE A 36 -8.17 7.58 10.17
N ALA A 37 -7.67 8.30 11.19
CA ALA A 37 -7.14 7.67 12.41
C ALA A 37 -8.19 6.87 13.19
N ARG A 38 -9.47 7.29 13.15
CA ARG A 38 -10.57 6.64 13.87
C ARG A 38 -11.19 5.47 13.12
N TYR A 39 -11.32 5.59 11.80
CA TYR A 39 -12.07 4.63 10.97
C TYR A 39 -11.17 3.75 10.12
N ILE A 40 -9.96 4.21 9.78
CA ILE A 40 -8.95 3.40 9.12
C ILE A 40 -8.00 2.88 10.18
N LEU A 41 -8.31 1.66 10.65
CA LEU A 41 -7.52 0.96 11.65
C LEU A 41 -6.07 0.83 11.13
N PRO A 42 -5.06 1.34 11.85
CA PRO A 42 -3.65 1.21 11.43
C PRO A 42 -3.24 -0.24 11.19
N SER A 43 -3.81 -1.17 11.97
CA SER A 43 -3.64 -2.62 11.78
C SER A 43 -4.18 -3.13 10.45
N LYS A 44 -5.35 -2.65 10.00
CA LYS A 44 -5.92 -3.01 8.69
C LYS A 44 -5.04 -2.49 7.55
N THR A 45 -4.52 -1.28 7.69
CA THR A 45 -3.57 -0.70 6.71
C THR A 45 -2.26 -1.47 6.69
N ALA A 46 -1.73 -1.87 7.86
CA ALA A 46 -0.51 -2.66 7.96
C ALA A 46 -0.68 -4.06 7.35
N LEU A 47 -1.80 -4.73 7.59
CA LEU A 47 -2.13 -6.02 6.96
C LEU A 47 -2.19 -5.90 5.43
N MET A 48 -2.85 -4.86 4.91
CA MET A 48 -2.93 -4.63 3.46
C MET A 48 -1.55 -4.35 2.84
N ARG A 49 -0.70 -3.57 3.51
CA ARG A 49 0.69 -3.39 3.08
C ARG A 49 1.46 -4.72 3.07
N SER A 50 1.24 -5.55 4.08
CA SER A 50 1.81 -6.90 4.13
C SER A 50 1.35 -7.76 2.96
N GLU A 51 0.05 -7.78 2.64
CA GLU A 51 -0.50 -8.51 1.49
C GLU A 51 0.14 -8.07 0.17
N ILE A 52 0.33 -6.76 -0.02
CA ILE A 52 1.01 -6.21 -1.21
C ILE A 52 2.47 -6.68 -1.28
N THR A 53 3.20 -6.63 -0.17
CA THR A 53 4.64 -6.99 -0.13
C THR A 53 4.91 -8.49 -0.11
N MET A 54 3.94 -9.31 0.32
CA MET A 54 4.05 -10.77 0.39
C MET A 54 3.46 -11.46 -0.84
N PHE A 55 2.79 -10.71 -1.72
CA PHE A 55 2.30 -11.22 -2.98
C PHE A 55 3.47 -11.80 -3.79
N HIS A 56 3.26 -12.96 -4.38
CA HIS A 56 4.18 -13.54 -5.34
C HIS A 56 3.40 -14.21 -6.44
N GLN A 57 3.96 -14.18 -7.65
CA GLN A 57 3.42 -14.95 -8.75
C GLN A 57 3.67 -16.44 -8.48
N GLU A 58 2.65 -17.26 -8.70
CA GLU A 58 2.78 -18.73 -8.67
C GLU A 58 3.77 -19.20 -9.75
N GLU A 59 4.54 -20.25 -9.47
CA GLU A 59 5.66 -20.72 -10.33
C GLU A 59 5.24 -20.96 -11.79
N ASP A 60 4.05 -21.53 -11.99
CA ASP A 60 3.46 -21.80 -13.31
C ASP A 60 2.31 -20.82 -13.68
N GLY A 61 2.09 -19.78 -12.87
CA GLY A 61 0.99 -18.84 -13.05
C GLY A 61 1.24 -17.88 -14.22
N PRO A 62 0.23 -17.53 -15.03
CA PRO A 62 0.39 -16.55 -16.10
C PRO A 62 0.54 -15.12 -15.54
N LEU A 63 1.39 -14.31 -16.19
CA LEU A 63 1.64 -12.91 -15.80
C LEU A 63 0.35 -12.07 -15.67
N PHE A 64 -0.62 -12.31 -16.55
CA PHE A 64 -1.89 -11.58 -16.55
C PHE A 64 -2.71 -11.83 -15.28
N GLU A 65 -2.78 -13.08 -14.82
CA GLU A 65 -3.47 -13.43 -13.57
C GLU A 65 -2.77 -12.82 -12.36
N ALA A 66 -1.43 -12.86 -12.34
CA ALA A 66 -0.66 -12.20 -11.29
C ALA A 66 -0.95 -10.68 -11.24
N TRP A 67 -1.08 -10.03 -12.39
CA TRP A 67 -1.44 -8.61 -12.48
C TRP A 67 -2.86 -8.33 -11.97
N GLU A 68 -3.84 -9.17 -12.33
CA GLU A 68 -5.23 -9.02 -11.85
C GLU A 68 -5.31 -9.17 -10.32
N ILE A 69 -4.61 -10.16 -9.75
CA ILE A 69 -4.56 -10.35 -8.30
C ILE A 69 -3.89 -9.15 -7.63
N PHE A 70 -2.73 -8.72 -8.12
CA PHE A 70 -1.99 -7.59 -7.56
C PHE A 70 -2.81 -6.30 -7.56
N THR A 71 -3.44 -5.97 -8.69
CA THR A 71 -4.31 -4.79 -8.80
C THR A 71 -5.56 -4.90 -7.92
N SER A 72 -6.13 -6.10 -7.76
CA SER A 72 -7.25 -6.31 -6.83
C SER A 72 -6.85 -6.01 -5.38
N ILE A 73 -5.62 -6.31 -4.98
CA ILE A 73 -5.10 -6.01 -3.63
C ILE A 73 -4.94 -4.51 -3.46
N LEU A 74 -4.39 -3.80 -4.45
CA LEU A 74 -4.27 -2.34 -4.42
C LEU A 74 -5.64 -1.64 -4.28
N LEU A 75 -6.65 -2.13 -5.01
CA LEU A 75 -8.01 -1.57 -4.99
C LEU A 75 -8.74 -1.75 -3.64
N LYS A 76 -8.35 -2.72 -2.81
CA LYS A 76 -8.94 -2.90 -1.46
C LYS A 76 -8.62 -1.75 -0.51
N CYS A 77 -7.57 -0.97 -0.77
CA CYS A 77 -7.16 0.11 0.12
C CYS A 77 -6.64 1.33 -0.68
N PRO A 78 -7.50 2.10 -1.36
CA PRO A 78 -7.05 3.26 -2.15
C PRO A 78 -6.34 4.36 -1.33
N HIS A 79 -6.39 4.27 0.01
CA HIS A 79 -5.70 5.15 0.94
C HIS A 79 -4.41 4.53 1.53
N HIS A 80 -3.84 3.49 0.89
CA HIS A 80 -2.67 2.77 1.39
C HIS A 80 -1.40 3.64 1.49
N GLY A 81 -1.32 4.75 0.75
CA GLY A 81 -0.21 5.71 0.82
C GLY A 81 1.11 5.21 0.22
N ILE A 82 1.02 4.33 -0.77
CA ILE A 82 2.16 3.77 -1.52
C ILE A 82 2.23 4.55 -2.82
N ALA A 83 3.44 4.98 -3.19
CA ALA A 83 3.65 5.73 -4.43
C ALA A 83 3.53 4.83 -5.66
N ASP A 84 3.06 5.37 -6.78
CA ASP A 84 2.81 4.58 -8.00
C ASP A 84 4.05 3.83 -8.51
N TRP A 85 5.23 4.46 -8.45
CA TRP A 85 6.49 3.83 -8.85
C TRP A 85 6.84 2.62 -7.98
N LEU A 86 6.46 2.63 -6.70
CA LEU A 86 6.71 1.55 -5.76
C LEU A 86 5.77 0.36 -6.03
N HIS A 87 4.58 0.58 -6.62
CA HIS A 87 3.75 -0.53 -7.10
C HIS A 87 4.45 -1.31 -8.21
N VAL A 88 5.09 -0.60 -9.15
CA VAL A 88 5.83 -1.23 -10.25
C VAL A 88 7.04 -2.00 -9.71
N GLU A 89 7.78 -1.43 -8.77
CA GLU A 89 8.92 -2.10 -8.14
C GLU A 89 8.50 -3.37 -7.39
N ILE A 90 7.46 -3.29 -6.56
CA ILE A 90 6.95 -4.45 -5.80
C ILE A 90 6.47 -5.52 -6.77
N PHE A 91 5.64 -5.16 -7.75
CA PHE A 91 5.12 -6.12 -8.73
C PHE A 91 6.26 -6.79 -9.49
N TYR A 92 7.21 -6.01 -10.01
CA TYR A 92 8.35 -6.53 -10.74
C TYR A 92 9.15 -7.51 -9.87
N ASN A 93 9.45 -7.19 -8.62
CA ASN A 93 10.29 -8.03 -7.75
C ASN A 93 9.71 -9.41 -7.42
N VAL A 94 8.40 -9.61 -7.60
CA VAL A 94 7.69 -10.83 -7.18
C VAL A 94 7.24 -11.72 -8.35
N LEU A 95 7.63 -11.35 -9.57
CA LEU A 95 7.36 -12.11 -10.79
C LEU A 95 8.34 -13.28 -10.98
N THR A 96 7.89 -14.25 -11.76
CA THR A 96 8.74 -15.35 -12.25
C THR A 96 9.76 -14.84 -13.27
N LYS A 97 10.84 -15.62 -13.50
CA LYS A 97 11.88 -15.27 -14.48
C LYS A 97 11.34 -15.18 -15.90
N GLU A 98 10.38 -16.04 -16.23
CA GLU A 98 9.69 -16.10 -17.50
C GLU A 98 8.91 -14.80 -17.72
N SER A 99 8.20 -14.34 -16.70
CA SER A 99 7.44 -13.09 -16.71
C SER A 99 8.36 -11.86 -16.80
N TRP A 100 9.50 -11.87 -16.10
CA TRP A 100 10.55 -10.85 -16.27
C TRP A 100 11.02 -10.77 -17.71
N SER A 101 11.40 -11.91 -18.28
CA SER A 101 11.91 -11.96 -19.64
C SER A 101 10.88 -11.45 -20.65
N LEU A 102 9.59 -11.74 -20.43
CA LEU A 102 8.50 -11.24 -21.28
C LEU A 102 8.36 -9.72 -21.19
N ILE A 103 8.37 -9.17 -19.98
CA ILE A 103 8.26 -7.74 -19.73
C ILE A 103 9.46 -6.99 -20.30
N ASP A 104 10.67 -7.50 -20.10
CA ASP A 104 11.91 -6.92 -20.61
C ASP A 104 11.94 -6.94 -22.13
N ALA A 105 11.53 -8.05 -22.75
CA ALA A 105 11.44 -8.15 -24.21
C ALA A 105 10.41 -7.18 -24.80
N ALA A 106 9.21 -7.09 -24.21
CA ALA A 106 8.17 -6.14 -24.62
C ALA A 106 8.60 -4.67 -24.39
N SER A 107 9.45 -4.45 -23.39
CA SER A 107 10.05 -3.16 -23.12
C SER A 107 11.26 -2.87 -24.02
N GLY A 108 11.89 -3.85 -24.66
CA GLY A 108 13.15 -3.61 -25.38
C GLY A 108 14.34 -3.41 -24.42
N GLY A 109 14.29 -4.03 -23.25
CA GLY A 109 15.29 -3.96 -22.18
C GLY A 109 14.65 -3.79 -20.81
N ALA A 110 15.45 -3.97 -19.75
CA ALA A 110 14.98 -3.85 -18.37
C ALA A 110 14.27 -2.50 -18.14
N ILE A 111 13.12 -2.54 -17.46
CA ILE A 111 12.32 -1.34 -17.15
C ILE A 111 13.18 -0.26 -16.48
N TRP A 112 14.09 -0.64 -15.60
CA TRP A 112 14.99 0.28 -14.90
C TRP A 112 15.96 1.03 -15.81
N ASN A 113 16.31 0.47 -16.97
CA ASN A 113 17.18 1.14 -17.93
C ASN A 113 16.47 2.31 -18.62
N LYS A 114 15.14 2.25 -18.78
CA LYS A 114 14.35 3.30 -19.42
C LYS A 114 14.14 4.53 -18.55
N GLU A 115 14.08 4.37 -17.22
CA GLU A 115 13.94 5.48 -16.29
C GLU A 115 15.20 6.38 -16.32
N VAL A 116 16.37 5.77 -16.48
CA VAL A 116 17.67 6.45 -16.62
C VAL A 116 17.79 7.19 -17.96
N GLU A 117 17.27 6.62 -19.05
CA GLU A 117 17.24 7.30 -20.36
C GLU A 117 16.28 8.49 -20.41
N ARG A 118 15.13 8.41 -19.72
CA ARG A 118 14.16 9.51 -19.64
C ARG A 118 14.66 10.69 -18.81
N THR A 119 15.35 10.42 -17.69
CA THR A 119 15.93 11.48 -16.83
C THR A 119 17.15 12.16 -17.47
N SER A 120 17.96 11.40 -18.22
CA SER A 120 19.10 11.97 -18.97
C SER A 120 18.71 12.79 -20.20
N THR A 121 17.50 12.59 -20.76
CA THR A 121 16.97 13.40 -21.88
C THR A 121 16.25 14.67 -21.44
N ILE A 122 15.67 14.71 -20.24
CA ILE A 122 15.03 15.91 -19.67
C ILE A 122 16.07 17.00 -19.34
N ASN A 123 17.26 16.63 -18.84
CA ASN A 123 18.35 17.57 -18.55
C ASN A 123 19.06 18.16 -19.80
N ARG A 124 18.61 17.87 -21.02
CA ARG A 124 19.22 18.38 -22.27
C ARG A 124 18.38 19.45 -22.98
N ARG A 125 17.21 19.83 -22.46
CA ARG A 125 16.38 20.89 -23.07
C ARG A 125 16.57 22.28 -22.47
N ASP A 126 17.25 22.41 -21.34
CA ASP A 126 17.58 23.69 -20.74
C ASP A 126 19.11 23.86 -20.69
N GLY A 127 19.67 24.37 -21.79
CA GLY A 127 21.05 24.85 -21.87
C GLY A 127 21.10 26.05 -22.81
N PRO A 128 21.92 27.08 -22.51
CA PRO A 128 21.75 28.48 -22.91
C PRO A 128 21.81 28.74 -24.43
#